data_AF-A0A960RYW6-F1
#
_entry.id   AF-A0A960RYW6-F1
#
_cell.length_a   1.000
_cell.length_b   1.000
_cell.length_c   1.000
_cell.angle_alpha   90.00
_cell.angle_beta   90.00
_cell.angle_gamma   90.00
#
_symmetry.space_group_name_H-M   'P 1'
#
loop_
_entity.id
_entity.type
_entity.pdbx_description
1 polymer ?
#
loop_
_entity_poly.entity_id
_entity_poly.type
_entity_poly.pdbx_seq_one_letter_code
_entity_poly.pdbx_strand_id
1 'polypeptide(L)' 'MLVEKRLGLAGGILWGVMMFIMTFANIFFGYGTTFLNLMADVYPGYSVSYIGSLIGLGYGFLDGFIGLYILAWLYNKINA' A
#
# COMPACT_ATOMS: atom_id res chain seq x y z
N MET A 1 17.82 -14.35 9.31
CA MET A 1 17.07 -13.27 9.99
C MET A 1 16.72 -12.20 8.95
N LEU A 2 15.49 -11.70 8.92
CA LEU A 2 15.04 -10.68 7.97
C LEU A 2 15.65 -9.31 8.32
N VAL A 3 15.86 -8.44 7.33
CA VAL A 3 16.26 -7.04 7.58
C VAL A 3 15.02 -6.16 7.49
N GLU A 4 14.54 -5.66 8.62
CA GLU A 4 13.23 -5.03 8.78
C GLU A 4 13.07 -3.82 7.88
N LYS A 5 14.10 -2.95 7.83
CA LYS A 5 14.11 -1.77 6.97
C LYS A 5 14.01 -2.12 5.48
N ARG A 6 14.68 -3.20 5.05
CA ARG A 6 14.67 -3.62 3.64
C ARG A 6 13.32 -4.22 3.27
N LEU A 7 12.75 -5.04 4.14
CA LEU A 7 11.43 -5.65 3.89
C LEU A 7 10.32 -4.60 3.91
N GLY A 8 10.35 -3.68 4.89
CA GLY A 8 9.45 -2.54 4.94
C GLY A 8 9.53 -1.70 3.66
N LEU A 9 10.72 -1.29 3.23
CA LEU A 9 10.88 -0.51 2.00
C LEU A 9 10.33 -1.23 0.77
N ALA A 10 10.62 -2.52 0.61
CA ALA A 10 10.08 -3.31 -0.49
C ALA A 10 8.54 -3.37 -0.46
N GLY A 11 7.95 -3.60 0.72
CA GLY A 11 6.50 -3.63 0.92
C GLY A 11 5.82 -2.30 0.63
N GLY A 12 6.36 -1.22 1.16
CA GLY A 12 5.83 0.12 0.92
C GLY A 12 5.88 0.50 -0.56
N ILE A 13 7.02 0.30 -1.22
CA ILE A 13 7.13 0.61 -2.66
C ILE A 13 6.13 -0.23 -3.45
N LEU A 14 6.05 -1.54 -3.19
CA LEU A 14 5.15 -2.43 -3.91
C LEU A 14 3.68 -2.02 -3.71
N TRP A 15 3.24 -1.82 -2.46
CA TRP A 15 1.85 -1.53 -2.16
C TRP A 15 1.43 -0.13 -2.62
N GLY A 16 2.27 0.89 -2.38
CA GLY A 16 2.03 2.24 -2.88
C GLY A 16 1.91 2.27 -4.40
N VAL A 17 2.86 1.67 -5.14
CA VAL A 17 2.82 1.64 -6.61
C VAL A 17 1.60 0.86 -7.11
N MET A 18 1.22 -0.23 -6.45
CA MET A 18 0.01 -0.98 -6.78
C MET A 18 -1.25 -0.12 -6.61
N MET A 19 -1.39 0.63 -5.52
CA MET A 19 -2.50 1.58 -5.34
C MET A 19 -2.55 2.65 -6.43
N PHE A 20 -1.40 3.20 -6.82
CA PHE A 20 -1.30 4.16 -7.91
C PHE A 20 -1.78 3.55 -9.24
N ILE A 21 -1.23 2.40 -9.64
CA ILE A 21 -1.59 1.70 -10.89
C ILE A 21 -3.06 1.30 -10.90
N MET A 22 -3.58 0.75 -9.80
CA MET A 22 -4.98 0.35 -9.67
C MET A 22 -5.92 1.53 -9.84
N THR A 23 -5.58 2.70 -9.27
CA THR A 23 -6.39 3.90 -9.43
C THR A 23 -6.50 4.30 -10.90
N PHE A 24 -5.39 4.29 -11.64
CA PHE A 24 -5.40 4.57 -13.08
C PHE A 24 -6.12 3.49 -13.90
N ALA A 25 -5.93 2.21 -13.56
CA ALA A 25 -6.63 1.12 -14.21
C ALA A 25 -8.16 1.25 -14.03
N ASN A 26 -8.60 1.76 -12.88
CA ASN A 26 -10.00 2.07 -12.66
C ASN A 26 -10.49 3.26 -13.50
N ILE A 27 -9.73 4.35 -13.53
CA ILE A 27 -10.08 5.54 -14.32
C ILE A 27 -10.29 5.18 -15.80
N PHE A 28 -9.44 4.33 -16.37
CA PHE A 28 -9.50 4.00 -17.81
C PHE A 28 -10.38 2.80 -18.16
N PHE A 29 -10.46 1.81 -17.27
CA PHE A 29 -11.09 0.51 -17.59
C PHE A 29 -12.15 0.07 -16.58
N GLY A 30 -12.40 0.85 -15.52
CA GLY A 30 -13.29 0.46 -14.41
C GLY A 30 -12.78 -0.72 -13.58
N TYR A 31 -11.49 -1.06 -13.70
CA TYR A 31 -10.91 -2.23 -13.02
C TYR A 31 -10.78 -2.00 -11.51
N GLY A 32 -11.19 -2.99 -10.69
CA GLY A 32 -10.95 -2.97 -9.25
C GLY A 32 -11.81 -2.01 -8.43
N THR A 33 -12.96 -1.55 -8.93
CA THR A 33 -13.83 -0.56 -8.26
C THR A 33 -14.15 -0.89 -6.81
N THR A 34 -14.59 -2.12 -6.53
CA THR A 34 -14.93 -2.54 -5.17
C THR A 34 -13.73 -2.48 -4.23
N PHE A 35 -12.54 -2.86 -4.71
CA PHE A 35 -11.31 -2.78 -3.94
C PHE A 35 -10.93 -1.32 -3.63
N LEU A 36 -10.97 -0.42 -4.63
CA LEU A 36 -10.63 0.99 -4.41
C LEU A 36 -11.65 1.71 -3.55
N ASN A 37 -12.94 1.32 -3.60
CA ASN A 37 -13.95 1.85 -2.69
C ASN A 37 -13.66 1.46 -1.23
N LEU A 38 -13.20 0.22 -1.00
CA LEU A 38 -12.73 -0.18 0.33
C LEU A 38 -11.51 0.64 0.76
N MET A 39 -10.57 0.88 -0.14
CA MET A 39 -9.41 1.72 0.17
C MET A 39 -9.81 3.19 0.42
N ALA A 40 -10.87 3.71 -0.20
CA ALA A 40 -11.40 5.04 0.10
C ALA A 40 -12.05 5.16 1.47
N ASP A 41 -12.57 4.06 2.00
CA ASP A 41 -13.06 4.00 3.38
C ASP A 41 -11.89 3.98 4.39
N VAL A 42 -10.77 3.34 4.02
CA VAL A 42 -9.59 3.19 4.90
C VAL A 42 -8.62 4.37 4.81
N TYR A 43 -8.48 5.02 3.66
CA TYR A 43 -7.53 6.12 3.40
C TYR A 43 -8.25 7.45 3.33
N PRO A 44 -8.22 8.26 4.41
CA PRO A 44 -8.88 9.55 4.44
C PRO A 44 -8.42 10.46 3.29
N GLY A 45 -9.37 10.99 2.52
CA GLY A 45 -9.10 11.85 1.37
C GLY A 45 -8.68 11.12 0.10
N TYR A 46 -8.53 9.78 0.12
CA TYR A 46 -8.41 8.99 -1.09
C TYR A 46 -9.75 8.93 -1.82
N SER A 47 -9.69 9.07 -3.14
CA SER A 47 -10.81 8.83 -4.06
C SER A 47 -10.24 8.32 -5.38
N VAL A 48 -11.08 7.71 -6.21
CA VAL A 48 -10.66 7.30 -7.56
C VAL A 48 -10.56 8.55 -8.45
N SER A 49 -9.39 9.18 -8.42
CA SER A 49 -9.07 10.38 -9.20
C SER A 49 -7.55 10.48 -9.43
N TYR A 50 -7.11 11.37 -10.32
CA TYR A 50 -5.69 11.60 -10.59
C TYR A 50 -4.93 12.04 -9.32
N ILE A 51 -5.47 12.98 -8.55
CA ILE A 51 -4.88 13.40 -7.27
C ILE A 51 -5.01 12.29 -6.22
N GLY A 52 -6.14 11.60 -6.20
CA GLY A 52 -6.35 10.43 -5.34
C GLY A 52 -5.32 9.34 -5.56
N SER A 53 -4.83 9.13 -6.79
CA SER A 53 -3.76 8.15 -7.07
C SER A 53 -2.46 8.45 -6.31
N LEU A 54 -2.12 9.73 -6.11
CA LEU A 54 -0.93 10.16 -5.35
C LEU A 54 -1.16 10.01 -3.84
N ILE A 55 -2.39 10.25 -3.39
CA ILE A 55 -2.80 9.99 -2.00
C ILE A 55 -2.71 8.49 -1.71
N GLY A 56 -3.24 7.65 -2.60
CA GLY A 56 -3.16 6.19 -2.51
C GLY A 56 -1.73 5.65 -2.58
N LEU A 57 -0.85 6.26 -3.40
CA LEU A 57 0.59 5.96 -3.41
C LEU A 57 1.21 6.21 -2.04
N GLY A 58 0.91 7.36 -1.42
CA GLY A 58 1.44 7.74 -0.11
C GLY A 58 0.94 6.83 1.01
N TYR A 59 -0.38 6.67 1.16
CA TYR A 59 -0.96 5.77 2.16
C TYR A 59 -0.53 4.33 1.94
N GLY A 60 -0.57 3.82 0.70
CA GLY A 60 -0.11 2.48 0.37
C GLY A 60 1.38 2.27 0.70
N PHE A 61 2.23 3.28 0.48
CA PHE A 61 3.62 3.19 0.91
C PHE A 61 3.76 3.07 2.43
N LEU A 62 3.06 3.93 3.18
CA LEU A 62 3.14 3.93 4.64
C LEU A 62 2.63 2.60 5.22
N ASP A 63 1.47 2.13 4.76
CA ASP A 63 0.86 0.88 5.20
C ASP A 63 1.74 -0.32 4.89
N GLY A 64 2.19 -0.43 3.63
CA GLY A 64 3.07 -1.53 3.20
C GLY A 64 4.40 -1.51 3.95
N PHE A 65 4.97 -0.33 4.20
CA PHE A 65 6.20 -0.18 4.96
C PHE A 65 6.04 -0.61 6.41
N ILE A 66 5.06 -0.04 7.12
CA ILE A 66 4.85 -0.30 8.54
C ILE A 66 4.47 -1.77 8.75
N GLY A 67 3.54 -2.29 7.96
CA GLY A 67 3.07 -3.68 8.06
C GLY A 67 4.21 -4.68 7.88
N LEU A 68 5.01 -4.55 6.82
CA LEU A 68 6.11 -5.48 6.57
C LEU A 68 7.32 -5.26 7.48
N TYR A 69 7.56 -4.03 7.95
CA TYR A 69 8.57 -3.76 8.96
C TYR A 69 8.24 -4.50 10.27
N ILE A 70 7.00 -4.34 10.76
CA ILE A 70 6.52 -5.01 11.97
C ILE A 70 6.54 -6.54 11.79
N LEU A 71 6.14 -7.04 10.62
CA LEU A 71 6.18 -8.46 10.31
C LEU A 71 7.62 -9.03 10.38
N ALA A 72 8.59 -8.34 9.77
CA ALA A 72 9.99 -8.75 9.85
C ALA A 72 10.51 -8.76 11.28
N TRP A 73 10.19 -7.72 12.05
CA TRP A 73 10.56 -7.62 13.46
C TRP A 73 9.98 -8.79 14.28
N LEU A 74 8.69 -9.07 14.12
CA LEU A 74 8.01 -10.15 14.84
C LEU A 74 8.58 -11.52 14.46
N TYR A 75 8.79 -11.75 13.16
CA TYR A 75 9.42 -12.98 12.65
C TYR A 75 10.81 -13.19 13.27
N ASN A 76 11.62 -12.14 13.33
CA ASN A 76 12.94 -12.21 13.93
C ASN A 76 12.88 -12.49 15.44
N LYS A 77 11.87 -11.95 16.13
CA LYS A 77 11.69 -12.14 17.58
C LYS A 77 11.24 -13.55 17.95
N ILE A 78 10.40 -14.18 17.13
CA ILE A 78 9.91 -15.55 17.35
C ILE A 78 10.98 -16.59 17.00
N ASN A 79 11.83 -16.31 16.01
CA ASN A 79 12.90 -17.21 15.58
C ASN A 79 14.21 -17.05 16.37
N ALA A 80 14.20 -16.28 17.46
CA ALA A 80 15.35 -16.01 18.31
C ALA A 80 15.35 -16.87 19.58
#